data_AF-A0A2X4V658-F1
#
_entry.id   AF-A0A2X4V658-F1
#
_cell.length_a   1.000
_cell.length_b   1.000
_cell.length_c   1.000
_cell.angle_alpha   90.00
_cell.angle_beta   90.00
_cell.angle_gamma   90.00
#
_symmetry.space_group_name_H-M   'P 1'
#
loop_
_entity.id
_entity.type
_entity.pdbx_description
1 polymer ?
#
loop_
_entity_poly.entity_id
_entity_poly.type
_entity_poly.pdbx_seq_one_letter_code
_entity_poly.pdbx_strand_id
1 'polypeptide(L)' 'MTKYRHTKGQIQDNAIEALLHDPLFRQRIEKNTKGKGSYRRKDKHAKGGNWEASGKLSNDNLPLAFWF' A
#
# COMPACT_ATOMS: atom_id res chain seq x y z
N MET A 1 -32.04 1.90 -3.49
CA MET A 1 -31.02 1.02 -4.10
C MET A 1 -30.62 1.61 -5.44
N THR A 2 -29.33 1.89 -5.67
CA THR A 2 -28.84 2.42 -6.95
C THR A 2 -28.64 1.30 -7.98
N LYS A 3 -29.02 1.51 -9.24
CA LYS A 3 -28.84 0.53 -10.32
C LYS A 3 -27.44 0.66 -10.95
N TYR A 4 -26.82 -0.46 -11.29
CA TYR A 4 -25.55 -0.50 -12.01
C TYR A 4 -25.75 -0.17 -13.50
N ARG A 5 -24.83 0.60 -14.10
CA ARG A 5 -24.82 0.93 -15.54
C ARG A 5 -23.73 0.11 -16.25
N HIS A 6 -24.15 -0.86 -17.07
CA HIS A 6 -23.28 -1.72 -17.87
C HIS A 6 -22.87 -1.08 -19.20
N THR A 7 -21.85 -1.63 -19.87
CA THR A 7 -21.30 -1.08 -21.12
C THR A 7 -21.88 -1.69 -22.39
N LYS A 8 -22.65 -2.78 -22.29
CA LYS A 8 -23.18 -3.55 -23.43
C LYS A 8 -24.27 -2.89 -24.29
N GLY A 9 -24.65 -1.63 -24.01
CA GLY A 9 -25.74 -0.96 -24.73
C GLY A 9 -27.11 -1.56 -24.40
N GLN A 10 -28.03 -1.62 -25.36
CA GLN A 10 -29.30 -2.31 -25.19
C GLN A 10 -29.11 -3.83 -25.34
N ILE A 11 -29.43 -4.58 -24.28
CA ILE A 11 -29.34 -6.05 -24.30
C ILE A 11 -30.63 -6.59 -24.91
N GLN A 12 -30.52 -7.43 -25.95
CA GLN A 12 -31.67 -7.96 -26.69
C GLN A 12 -32.08 -9.36 -26.18
N ASP A 13 -31.13 -10.28 -26.10
CA ASP A 13 -31.41 -11.69 -25.80
C ASP A 13 -31.21 -12.02 -24.32
N ASN A 14 -29.94 -12.19 -23.89
CA ASN A 14 -29.61 -12.68 -22.55
C ASN A 14 -28.90 -11.60 -21.70
N ALA A 15 -29.61 -11.14 -20.67
CA ALA A 15 -29.09 -10.14 -19.73
C ALA A 15 -27.92 -10.66 -18.87
N ILE A 16 -27.97 -11.91 -18.42
CA ILE A 16 -26.96 -12.47 -17.51
C ILE A 16 -25.65 -12.68 -18.27
N GLU A 17 -25.71 -13.25 -19.46
CA GLU A 17 -24.55 -13.47 -20.32
C GLU A 17 -23.90 -12.16 -20.77
N ALA A 18 -24.72 -11.16 -21.13
CA ALA A 18 -24.22 -9.83 -21.45
C ALA A 18 -23.46 -9.23 -20.26
N LEU A 19 -24.00 -9.35 -19.04
CA LEU A 19 -23.33 -8.88 -17.82
C LEU A 19 -22.09 -9.71 -17.50
N LEU A 20 -22.09 -11.03 -17.71
CA LEU A 20 -20.93 -11.89 -17.47
C LEU A 20 -19.70 -11.42 -18.26
N HIS A 21 -19.92 -10.94 -19.49
CA HIS A 21 -18.88 -10.38 -20.35
C HIS A 21 -18.65 -8.86 -20.17
N ASP A 22 -19.29 -8.23 -19.17
CA ASP A 22 -19.10 -6.83 -18.80
C ASP A 22 -17.91 -6.69 -17.82
N PRO A 23 -17.20 -5.53 -17.77
CA PRO A 23 -16.11 -5.30 -16.83
C PRO A 23 -16.47 -5.53 -15.36
N LEU A 24 -17.76 -5.48 -15.01
CA LEU A 24 -18.25 -5.82 -13.68
C LEU A 24 -17.76 -7.19 -13.21
N PHE A 25 -17.82 -8.20 -14.09
CA PHE A 25 -17.48 -9.60 -13.79
C PHE A 25 -16.15 -10.04 -14.39
N ARG A 26 -15.19 -9.11 -14.51
CA ARG A 26 -13.83 -9.46 -14.94
C ARG A 26 -13.12 -10.36 -13.94
N GLN A 27 -12.22 -11.20 -14.45
CA GLN A 27 -11.29 -11.95 -13.62
C GLN A 27 -10.48 -10.99 -12.73
N ARG A 28 -10.45 -11.28 -11.44
CA ARG A 28 -9.63 -10.57 -10.46
C ARG A 28 -8.44 -11.44 -10.10
N ILE A 29 -7.25 -10.86 -10.21
CA ILE A 29 -6.00 -11.52 -9.84
C ILE A 29 -5.49 -10.82 -8.58
N GLU A 30 -5.35 -11.58 -7.50
CA GLU A 30 -4.74 -11.08 -6.28
C GLU A 30 -3.22 -10.97 -6.44
N LYS A 31 -2.64 -9.89 -5.91
CA LYS A 31 -1.19 -9.75 -5.87
C LYS A 31 -0.63 -10.61 -4.74
N ASN A 32 0.13 -11.64 -5.11
CA ASN A 32 0.85 -12.47 -4.16
C ASN A 32 1.83 -11.65 -3.29
N THR A 33 2.07 -12.14 -2.07
CA THR A 33 3.01 -11.55 -1.11
C THR A 33 4.44 -12.03 -1.32
N LYS A 34 4.63 -13.20 -1.96
CA LYS A 34 5.94 -13.81 -2.24
C LYS A 34 5.97 -14.45 -3.63
N GLY A 35 7.14 -14.47 -4.26
CA GLY A 35 7.39 -15.12 -5.54
C GLY A 35 7.33 -14.17 -6.73
N LYS A 36 6.93 -14.68 -7.91
CA LYS A 36 6.88 -13.88 -9.15
C LYS A 36 5.84 -12.77 -9.02
N GLY A 37 6.24 -11.53 -9.29
CA GLY A 37 5.34 -10.37 -9.23
C GLY A 37 5.02 -9.84 -7.83
N SER A 38 5.66 -10.38 -6.79
CA SER A 38 5.39 -9.96 -5.40
C SER A 38 6.19 -8.73 -4.95
N TYR A 39 7.24 -8.34 -5.68
CA TYR A 39 8.08 -7.20 -5.32
C TYR A 39 7.30 -5.88 -5.30
N ARG A 40 7.43 -5.11 -4.22
CA ARG A 40 6.84 -3.79 -4.04
C ARG A 40 7.95 -2.79 -3.75
N ARG A 41 7.98 -1.66 -4.45
CA ARG A 41 8.99 -0.60 -4.24
C ARG A 41 8.87 0.06 -2.86
N LYS A 42 7.65 0.11 -2.32
CA LYS A 42 7.35 0.64 -0.98
C LYS A 42 6.35 -0.30 -0.32
N ASP A 43 6.64 -0.67 0.92
CA ASP A 43 5.70 -1.42 1.75
C ASP A 43 4.58 -0.52 2.29
N LYS A 44 3.49 -1.14 2.74
CA LYS A 44 2.32 -0.44 3.31
C LYS A 44 2.72 0.53 4.44
N HIS A 45 3.68 0.11 5.26
CA HIS A 45 4.25 0.89 6.35
C HIS A 45 5.74 1.11 6.08
N ALA A 46 6.07 1.78 4.97
CA ALA A 46 7.42 2.28 4.76
C ALA A 46 7.83 3.09 6.00
N LYS A 47 8.98 2.77 6.61
CA LYS A 47 9.50 3.51 7.77
C LYS A 47 9.53 5.00 7.41
N GLY A 48 8.53 5.76 7.87
CA GLY A 48 8.65 7.21 7.95
C GLY A 48 9.90 7.45 8.78
N GLY A 49 10.85 8.23 8.25
CA GLY A 49 12.20 8.31 8.77
C GLY A 49 12.21 8.47 10.28
N ASN A 50 12.51 7.39 11.01
CA ASN A 50 12.93 7.49 12.39
C ASN A 50 14.40 7.87 12.31
N TRP A 51 14.63 9.15 11.99
CA TRP A 51 15.93 9.79 12.17
C TRP A 51 16.35 9.48 13.60
N GLU A 52 17.55 8.94 13.73
CA GLU A 52 18.13 8.51 15.00
C GLU A 52 18.01 9.64 16.04
N ALA A 53 17.02 9.57 16.92
CA ALA A 53 16.98 10.38 18.13
C ALA A 53 17.87 9.71 19.19
N SER A 54 19.14 9.50 18.88
CA SER A 54 20.16 9.30 19.91
C SER A 54 20.92 10.59 20.07
N GLY A 55 20.27 11.60 20.66
CA GLY A 55 20.98 12.71 21.29
C GLY A 55 21.76 12.17 22.48
N LYS A 56 22.94 11.59 22.22
CA LYS A 56 23.95 11.42 23.25
C LYS A 56 24.45 12.83 23.57
N LEU A 57 23.80 13.48 24.54
CA LEU A 57 24.39 14.61 25.24
C LEU A 57 25.75 14.14 25.74
N SER A 58 26.83 14.74 25.23
CA SER A 58 28.16 14.56 25.79
C SER A 58 28.07 14.91 27.27
N ASN A 59 28.48 13.97 28.11
CA ASN A 59 28.51 14.14 29.55
C ASN A 59 29.70 15.05 29.88
N ASP A 60 29.67 16.30 29.43
CA ASP A 60 30.67 17.32 29.72
C ASP A 60 30.34 17.96 31.08
N ASN A 61 30.31 17.10 32.11
CA ASN A 61 30.31 17.49 33.52
C ASN A 61 31.44 16.71 34.21
N LEU A 62 32.67 16.97 33.78
CA LEU A 62 33.85 16.67 34.59
C LEU A 62 34.20 17.96 35.35
N PRO A 63 34.17 17.96 36.70
CA PRO A 63 34.48 19.14 37.47
C PRO A 63 35.94 19.52 37.22
N LEU A 64 36.17 20.80 36.91
CA LEU A 64 37.47 21.45 36.84
C LEU A 64 38.10 21.46 38.24
N ALA A 65 38.63 20.33 38.67
CA ALA A 65 39.53 20.23 39.81
C ALA A 65 40.83 19.60 39.30
N PHE A 66 41.95 20.24 39.63
CA PHE A 66 43.33 19.88 39.25
C PHE A 66 43.81 20.40 37.90
N TRP A 67 44.03 21.71 37.82
CA TRP A 67 45.21 22.27 37.13
C TRP A 67 46.10 22.93 38.19
N PHE A 68 47.27 22.33 38.42
CA PHE A 68 48.43 22.95 39.06
C PHE A 68 49.17 23.81 38.02
#